data_AF-A0A7S1C7M4-F1
#
_entry.id   AF-A0A7S1C7M4-F1
#
_cell.length_a   1.000
_cell.length_b   1.000
_cell.length_c   1.000
_cell.angle_alpha   90.00
_cell.angle_beta   90.00
_cell.angle_gamma   90.00
#
_symmetry.space_group_name_H-M   'P 1'
#
loop_
_entity.id
_entity.type
_entity.pdbx_description
1 polymer ?
#
loop_
_entity_poly.entity_id
_entity_poly.type
_entity_poly.pdbx_seq_one_letter_code
_entity_poly.pdbx_strand_id
1 'polypeptide(L)'
;LSSPSSGVVAVDATSKLSALHGGLAQVGLELKASGRWGVSVASLPDLDGDSHGELCVAAGIGSYADILFLSSDGAGGSFVVRAGVRLSSDSSSVLPAAMRARIVSGSRWGVGVAHLGDLDGDGVPELAVSAVADDAGATDAGAVFILSMTPMPAVDVRFKQDVVVELSINTEGATGRLAAGTVAGGDNLGAWAESVGSIDDVDGDGV
;
A
#
# COMPACT_ATOMS: atom_id res chain seq x y z
N LEU A 1 33.74 6.67 -30.24
CA LEU A 1 33.18 7.81 -29.49
C LEU A 1 31.68 7.76 -29.68
N SER A 2 30.95 7.14 -28.75
CA SER A 2 29.49 7.10 -28.77
C SER A 2 28.95 8.49 -28.42
N SER A 3 28.18 9.08 -29.33
CA SER A 3 27.52 10.37 -29.11
C SER A 3 26.64 10.32 -27.86
N PRO A 4 26.60 11.35 -27.02
CA PRO A 4 25.64 11.42 -25.94
C PRO A 4 24.24 11.54 -26.57
N SER A 5 23.33 10.63 -26.22
CA SER A 5 21.92 10.78 -26.51
C SER A 5 21.44 12.07 -25.87
N SER A 6 21.15 13.08 -26.70
CA SER A 6 20.52 14.33 -26.27
C SER A 6 19.19 13.99 -25.63
N GLY A 7 19.17 13.88 -24.29
CA GLY A 7 18.01 13.53 -23.50
C GLY A 7 16.98 14.66 -23.52
N VAL A 8 16.13 14.67 -24.54
CA VAL A 8 14.86 15.37 -24.48
C VAL A 8 13.93 14.47 -23.68
N VAL A 9 13.48 14.94 -22.51
CA VAL A 9 12.51 14.21 -21.69
C VAL A 9 11.19 14.16 -22.45
N ALA A 10 10.68 12.95 -22.73
CA ALA A 10 9.36 12.72 -23.27
C ALA A 10 8.40 12.31 -22.13
N VAL A 11 7.17 12.82 -22.17
CA VAL A 11 6.10 12.35 -21.28
C VAL A 11 5.46 11.13 -21.93
N ASP A 12 5.71 9.95 -21.36
CA ASP A 12 5.26 8.66 -21.90
C ASP A 12 3.92 8.21 -21.32
N ALA A 13 3.63 8.58 -20.06
CA ALA A 13 2.39 8.27 -19.37
C ALA A 13 1.97 9.39 -18.41
N THR A 14 0.68 9.44 -18.08
CA THR A 14 0.12 10.40 -17.11
C THR A 14 -0.95 9.74 -16.26
N SER A 15 -0.99 10.08 -14.97
CA SER A 15 -2.03 9.63 -14.05
C SER A 15 -2.60 10.83 -13.30
N LYS A 16 -3.92 10.86 -13.14
CA LYS A 16 -4.61 11.88 -12.34
C LYS A 16 -5.13 11.26 -11.06
N LEU A 17 -4.71 11.83 -9.93
CA LEU A 17 -5.25 11.50 -8.61
C LEU A 17 -6.24 12.59 -8.20
N SER A 18 -7.51 12.23 -8.03
CA SER A 18 -8.56 13.14 -7.56
C SER A 18 -9.69 12.34 -6.91
N ALA A 19 -10.71 13.03 -6.36
CA ALA A 19 -11.87 12.36 -5.76
C ALA A 19 -12.61 11.36 -6.70
N LEU A 20 -12.37 11.42 -8.01
CA LEU A 20 -13.03 10.60 -9.03
C LEU A 20 -12.04 9.77 -9.88
N HIS A 21 -10.74 9.92 -9.67
CA HIS A 21 -9.71 9.27 -10.51
C HIS A 21 -8.54 8.80 -9.64
N GLY A 22 -7.92 7.68 -10.03
CA GLY A 22 -6.67 7.24 -9.40
C GLY A 22 -6.80 6.53 -8.06
N GLY A 23 -7.97 5.97 -7.71
CA GLY A 23 -8.08 5.00 -6.61
C GLY A 23 -8.49 5.58 -5.24
N LEU A 24 -8.58 6.90 -5.06
CA LEU A 24 -8.82 7.50 -3.73
C LEU A 24 -10.15 7.05 -3.09
N ALA A 25 -11.22 6.96 -3.88
CA ALA A 25 -12.54 6.54 -3.40
C ALA A 25 -12.53 5.07 -2.95
N GLN A 26 -11.77 4.22 -3.65
CA GLN A 26 -11.63 2.80 -3.36
C GLN A 26 -10.90 2.54 -2.04
N VAL A 27 -9.96 3.41 -1.68
CA VAL A 27 -9.22 3.34 -0.40
C VAL A 27 -9.89 4.12 0.73
N GLY A 28 -11.09 4.67 0.51
CA GLY A 28 -11.85 5.41 1.52
C GLY A 28 -11.30 6.80 1.86
N LEU A 29 -10.41 7.36 1.04
CA LEU A 29 -9.88 8.70 1.22
C LEU A 29 -10.81 9.74 0.57
N GLU A 30 -11.77 10.23 1.33
CA GLU A 30 -12.67 11.29 0.87
C GLU A 30 -12.01 12.68 0.98
N LEU A 31 -12.02 13.45 -0.11
CA LEU A 31 -11.49 14.82 -0.12
C LEU A 31 -12.53 15.81 0.43
N LYS A 32 -12.16 16.56 1.48
CA LYS A 32 -13.03 17.59 2.05
C LYS A 32 -13.31 18.72 1.04
N ALA A 33 -14.56 19.15 0.95
CA ALA A 33 -14.95 20.31 0.14
C ALA A 33 -14.11 21.55 0.52
N SER A 34 -13.60 22.27 -0.49
CA SER A 34 -12.69 23.41 -0.31
C SER A 34 -11.37 23.11 0.42
N GLY A 35 -11.04 21.84 0.66
CA GLY A 35 -9.85 21.45 1.42
C GLY A 35 -8.52 21.82 0.74
N ARG A 36 -8.54 22.06 -0.58
CA ARG A 36 -7.36 22.33 -1.42
C ARG A 36 -6.31 21.21 -1.33
N TRP A 37 -6.78 19.97 -1.39
CA TRP A 37 -5.90 18.82 -1.51
C TRP A 37 -5.01 18.94 -2.75
N GLY A 38 -3.72 18.68 -2.59
CA GLY A 38 -2.71 18.95 -3.62
C GLY A 38 -2.05 20.33 -3.52
N VAL A 39 -2.27 21.07 -2.42
CA VAL A 39 -1.58 22.37 -2.21
C VAL A 39 -0.08 22.19 -1.96
N SER A 40 0.31 21.06 -1.39
CA SER A 40 1.71 20.69 -1.15
C SER A 40 1.85 19.18 -1.30
N VAL A 41 2.99 18.76 -1.85
CA VAL A 41 3.33 17.37 -2.11
C VAL A 41 4.77 17.11 -1.71
N ALA A 42 5.04 15.91 -1.20
CA ALA A 42 6.38 15.43 -0.91
C ALA A 42 6.53 13.98 -1.38
N SER A 43 7.59 13.70 -2.14
CA SER A 43 7.96 12.32 -2.49
C SER A 43 8.46 11.60 -1.24
N LEU A 44 8.04 10.35 -1.08
CA LEU A 44 8.52 9.45 -0.05
C LEU A 44 9.22 8.24 -0.72
N PRO A 45 10.21 7.63 -0.06
CA PRO A 45 10.76 6.35 -0.50
C PRO A 45 9.73 5.24 -0.25
N ASP A 46 9.90 4.11 -0.93
CA ASP A 46 9.10 2.89 -0.78
C ASP A 46 8.93 2.48 0.69
N LEU A 47 7.72 2.68 1.23
CA LEU A 47 7.32 2.41 2.61
C LEU A 47 6.60 1.06 2.76
N ASP A 48 5.98 0.53 1.70
CA ASP A 48 5.26 -0.75 1.74
C ASP A 48 5.99 -1.93 1.07
N GLY A 49 7.15 -1.68 0.47
CA GLY A 49 8.03 -2.68 -0.13
C GLY A 49 7.58 -3.14 -1.51
N ASP A 50 6.70 -2.40 -2.20
CA ASP A 50 6.19 -2.76 -3.52
C ASP A 50 7.07 -2.28 -4.70
N SER A 51 8.26 -1.73 -4.39
CA SER A 51 9.24 -1.18 -5.31
C SER A 51 8.82 0.12 -6.01
N HIS A 52 7.76 0.78 -5.54
CA HIS A 52 7.38 2.12 -5.97
C HIS A 52 7.45 3.09 -4.79
N GLY A 53 7.92 4.32 -5.05
CA GLY A 53 7.92 5.37 -4.05
C GLY A 53 6.51 5.95 -3.85
N GLU A 54 6.25 6.42 -2.63
CA GLU A 54 4.98 6.95 -2.20
C GLU A 54 4.93 8.47 -2.29
N LEU A 55 3.75 9.01 -2.01
CA LEU A 55 3.49 10.42 -2.08
C LEU A 55 2.72 10.88 -0.84
N CYS A 56 3.27 11.87 -0.14
CA CYS A 56 2.47 12.65 0.81
C CYS A 56 1.83 13.82 0.08
N VAL A 57 0.51 13.99 0.23
CA VAL A 57 -0.26 15.09 -0.35
C VAL A 57 -1.06 15.80 0.72
N ALA A 58 -0.89 17.11 0.84
CA ALA A 58 -1.51 17.90 1.88
C ALA A 58 -2.66 18.79 1.40
N ALA A 59 -3.54 19.14 2.34
CA ALA A 59 -4.74 19.94 2.14
C ALA A 59 -4.81 21.03 3.22
N GLY A 60 -4.09 22.13 3.00
CA GLY A 60 -3.89 23.17 4.02
C GLY A 60 -5.16 23.84 4.56
N ILE A 61 -6.22 23.99 3.76
CA ILE A 61 -7.51 24.49 4.25
C ILE A 61 -8.30 23.36 4.93
N GLY A 62 -8.19 22.14 4.40
CA GLY A 62 -8.79 20.95 4.99
C GLY A 62 -8.18 20.57 6.34
N SER A 63 -6.99 21.09 6.66
CA SER A 63 -6.19 20.73 7.83
C SER A 63 -5.92 19.22 7.92
N TYR A 64 -5.57 18.61 6.78
CA TYR A 64 -5.17 17.20 6.71
C TYR A 64 -4.10 16.97 5.62
N ALA A 65 -3.47 15.79 5.65
CA ALA A 65 -2.46 15.33 4.73
C ALA A 65 -2.61 13.82 4.62
N ASP A 66 -2.48 13.30 3.41
CA ASP A 66 -2.66 11.90 3.10
C ASP A 66 -1.35 11.34 2.54
N ILE A 67 -0.85 10.26 3.13
CA ILE A 67 0.22 9.44 2.55
C ILE A 67 -0.46 8.44 1.61
N LEU A 68 -0.02 8.40 0.36
CA LEU A 68 -0.59 7.58 -0.71
C LEU A 68 0.40 6.49 -1.09
N PHE A 69 -0.03 5.24 -0.97
CA PHE A 69 0.70 4.07 -1.46
C PHE A 69 0.35 3.86 -2.93
N LEU A 70 1.34 4.10 -3.78
CA LEU A 70 1.19 4.13 -5.24
C LEU A 70 1.64 2.80 -5.83
N SER A 71 0.90 2.30 -6.81
CA SER A 71 1.29 1.12 -7.56
C SER A 71 0.97 1.32 -9.01
N SER A 72 1.71 0.61 -9.87
CA SER A 72 1.34 0.50 -11.28
C SER A 72 -0.09 -0.05 -11.43
N ASP A 73 -0.81 0.46 -12.41
CA ASP A 73 -2.14 -0.04 -12.79
C ASP A 73 -2.08 -1.22 -13.79
N GLY A 74 -0.87 -1.70 -14.10
CA GLY A 74 -0.61 -2.74 -15.09
C GLY A 74 -0.74 -2.27 -16.55
N ALA A 75 -1.13 -1.02 -16.81
CA ALA A 75 -1.41 -0.47 -18.14
C ALA A 75 -0.29 0.44 -18.66
N GLY A 76 0.97 -0.01 -18.58
CA GLY A 76 2.09 0.61 -19.30
C GLY A 76 2.51 2.00 -18.80
N GLY A 77 2.64 2.17 -17.47
CA GLY A 77 3.29 3.35 -16.88
C GLY A 77 2.37 4.32 -16.12
N SER A 78 1.10 3.96 -15.92
CA SER A 78 0.17 4.73 -15.09
C SER A 78 0.10 4.15 -13.66
N PHE A 79 -0.19 5.03 -12.70
CA PHE A 79 -0.21 4.76 -11.27
C PHE A 79 -1.60 4.99 -10.66
N VAL A 80 -1.94 4.15 -9.68
CA VAL A 80 -3.15 4.24 -8.86
C VAL A 80 -2.80 4.18 -7.38
N VAL A 81 -3.65 4.77 -6.54
CA VAL A 81 -3.59 4.64 -5.08
C VAL A 81 -4.20 3.30 -4.68
N ARG A 82 -3.41 2.43 -4.04
CA ARG A 82 -3.87 1.12 -3.52
C ARG A 82 -4.16 1.13 -2.04
N ALA A 83 -3.47 1.98 -1.29
CA ALA A 83 -3.74 2.24 0.11
C ALA A 83 -3.45 3.71 0.42
N GLY A 84 -3.94 4.19 1.55
CA GLY A 84 -3.62 5.52 1.99
C GLY A 84 -3.85 5.72 3.47
N VAL A 85 -3.09 6.65 4.04
CA VAL A 85 -3.08 6.95 5.46
C VAL A 85 -3.34 8.44 5.65
N ARG A 86 -4.40 8.77 6.39
CA ARG A 86 -4.76 10.14 6.69
C ARG A 86 -4.15 10.63 8.01
N LEU A 87 -3.49 11.76 7.92
CA LEU A 87 -2.94 12.54 9.00
C LEU A 87 -3.85 13.75 9.22
N SER A 88 -4.54 13.81 10.36
CA SER A 88 -5.52 14.87 10.68
C SER A 88 -5.77 14.94 12.19
N SER A 89 -6.44 16.00 12.65
CA SER A 89 -6.86 16.15 14.05
C SER A 89 -8.04 15.26 14.45
N ASP A 90 -8.75 14.67 13.48
CA ASP A 90 -9.92 13.84 13.71
C ASP A 90 -9.58 12.41 14.16
N SER A 91 -10.57 11.74 14.76
CA SER A 91 -10.40 10.39 15.31
C SER A 91 -10.14 9.32 14.25
N SER A 92 -10.34 9.62 12.96
CA SER A 92 -10.00 8.72 11.86
C SER A 92 -8.51 8.70 11.52
N SER A 93 -7.72 9.63 12.06
CA SER A 93 -6.28 9.69 11.79
C SER A 93 -5.50 8.64 12.56
N VAL A 94 -4.43 8.14 11.92
CA VAL A 94 -3.41 7.30 12.55
C VAL A 94 -2.54 8.06 13.55
N LEU A 95 -2.61 9.39 13.58
CA LEU A 95 -1.82 10.21 14.50
C LEU A 95 -2.20 9.87 15.96
N PRO A 96 -1.22 9.75 16.88
CA PRO A 96 -1.48 9.57 18.29
C PRO A 96 -2.36 10.69 18.86
N ALA A 97 -3.23 10.37 19.83
CA ALA A 97 -4.17 11.34 20.41
C ALA A 97 -3.48 12.62 20.92
N ALA A 98 -2.28 12.49 21.50
CA ALA A 98 -1.48 13.62 21.95
C ALA A 98 -1.04 14.54 20.80
N MET A 99 -0.74 14.00 19.63
CA MET A 99 -0.41 14.79 18.44
C MET A 99 -1.66 15.45 17.85
N ARG A 100 -2.77 14.71 17.74
CA ARG A 100 -4.04 15.24 17.23
C ARG A 100 -4.53 16.43 18.05
N ALA A 101 -4.37 16.39 19.38
CA ALA A 101 -4.72 17.48 20.28
C ALA A 101 -3.92 18.78 20.03
N ARG A 102 -2.78 18.71 19.34
CA ARG A 102 -1.96 19.86 18.97
C ARG A 102 -2.31 20.46 17.61
N ILE A 103 -3.09 19.75 16.79
CA ILE A 103 -3.56 20.25 15.50
C ILE A 103 -4.88 21.00 15.76
N VAL A 104 -4.78 22.31 15.93
CA VAL A 104 -5.93 23.17 16.24
C VAL A 104 -6.69 23.54 14.96
N SER A 105 -8.01 23.68 15.06
CA SER A 105 -8.84 24.20 13.97
C SER A 105 -8.34 25.59 13.55
N GLY A 106 -8.21 25.82 12.23
CA GLY A 106 -7.73 27.10 11.71
C GLY A 106 -6.22 27.26 11.65
N SER A 107 -5.44 26.34 12.25
CA SER A 107 -3.96 26.35 12.23
C SER A 107 -3.33 26.21 10.84
N ARG A 108 -4.16 25.87 9.82
CA ARG A 108 -3.73 25.61 8.44
C ARG A 108 -2.64 24.55 8.39
N TRP A 109 -2.82 23.50 9.18
CA TRP A 109 -1.97 22.33 9.18
C TRP A 109 -1.99 21.65 7.79
N GLY A 110 -0.83 21.27 7.27
CA GLY A 110 -0.73 20.70 5.93
C GLY A 110 -0.71 21.74 4.79
N VAL A 111 -0.34 22.99 5.07
CA VAL A 111 -0.02 23.96 3.98
C VAL A 111 1.29 23.62 3.29
N GLY A 112 2.23 23.00 4.01
CA GLY A 112 3.52 22.54 3.52
C GLY A 112 3.86 21.18 4.12
N VAL A 113 4.38 20.29 3.28
CA VAL A 113 4.95 19.00 3.67
C VAL A 113 6.37 18.86 3.11
N ALA A 114 7.25 18.24 3.87
CA ALA A 114 8.62 17.95 3.43
C ALA A 114 9.11 16.61 3.98
N HIS A 115 9.73 15.82 3.11
CA HIS A 115 10.48 14.63 3.47
C HIS A 115 11.81 15.04 4.12
N LEU A 116 12.15 14.46 5.28
CA LEU A 116 13.35 14.81 6.04
C LEU A 116 14.46 13.74 6.02
N GLY A 117 14.19 12.57 5.43
CA GLY A 117 15.03 11.39 5.63
C GLY A 117 14.79 10.77 7.00
N ASP A 118 15.58 9.75 7.35
CA ASP A 118 15.55 9.04 8.64
C ASP A 118 16.44 9.77 9.67
N LEU A 119 15.82 10.35 10.69
CA LEU A 119 16.41 11.19 11.74
C LEU A 119 16.60 10.42 13.04
N ASP A 120 15.76 9.41 13.32
CA ASP A 120 15.84 8.61 14.54
C ASP A 120 16.57 7.26 14.36
N GLY A 121 16.88 6.89 13.13
CA GLY A 121 17.69 5.72 12.77
C GLY A 121 16.91 4.41 12.73
N ASP A 122 15.58 4.45 12.63
CA ASP A 122 14.72 3.26 12.58
C ASP A 122 14.55 2.67 11.18
N GLY A 123 15.11 3.32 10.16
CA GLY A 123 15.05 2.91 8.75
C GLY A 123 13.84 3.45 8.00
N VAL A 124 12.98 4.26 8.62
CA VAL A 124 11.83 4.93 8.00
C VAL A 124 12.03 6.43 8.04
N PRO A 125 11.78 7.15 6.94
CA PRO A 125 11.97 8.59 6.94
C PRO A 125 10.93 9.31 7.79
N GLU A 126 11.27 10.49 8.27
CA GLU A 126 10.33 11.41 8.90
C GLU A 126 9.77 12.45 7.93
N LEU A 127 8.62 12.99 8.35
CA LEU A 127 7.88 13.99 7.62
C LEU A 127 7.75 15.27 8.45
N ALA A 128 8.10 16.42 7.86
CA ALA A 128 7.71 17.73 8.38
C ALA A 128 6.36 18.15 7.81
N VAL A 129 5.48 18.66 8.67
CA VAL A 129 4.21 19.28 8.28
C VAL A 129 4.08 20.65 8.93
N SER A 130 3.83 21.69 8.13
CA SER A 130 3.64 23.05 8.65
C SER A 130 2.19 23.32 9.05
N ALA A 131 1.99 24.10 10.10
CA ALA A 131 0.74 24.75 10.46
C ALA A 131 0.98 26.26 10.54
N VAL A 132 0.78 26.96 9.42
CA VAL A 132 1.24 28.35 9.26
C VAL A 132 0.43 29.39 10.04
N ALA A 133 -0.75 29.02 10.54
CA ALA A 133 -1.64 29.87 11.34
C ALA A 133 -1.84 29.29 12.75
N ASP A 134 -0.86 28.51 13.23
CA ASP A 134 -0.88 28.01 14.60
C ASP A 134 -0.70 29.17 15.58
N ASP A 135 -1.60 29.27 16.56
CA ASP A 135 -1.63 30.34 17.56
C ASP A 135 -0.84 29.99 18.84
N ALA A 136 -0.11 28.87 18.86
CA ALA A 136 0.67 28.46 20.01
C ALA A 136 1.80 29.48 20.29
N GLY A 137 1.60 30.32 21.31
CA GLY A 137 2.57 31.30 21.79
C GLY A 137 2.33 32.73 21.31
N ALA A 138 1.74 32.93 20.13
CA ALA A 138 1.25 34.22 19.62
C ALA A 138 0.29 34.01 18.44
N THR A 139 -0.53 35.02 18.11
CA THR A 139 -1.46 34.98 16.97
C THR A 139 -0.72 34.73 15.66
N ASP A 140 -1.14 33.70 14.91
CA ASP A 140 -0.57 33.25 13.64
C ASP A 140 0.97 33.09 13.69
N ALA A 141 1.52 32.68 14.84
CA ALA A 141 2.97 32.47 15.00
C ALA A 141 3.48 31.33 14.10
N GLY A 142 2.62 30.35 13.85
CA GLY A 142 2.91 29.17 13.06
C GLY A 142 3.68 28.11 13.84
N ALA A 143 3.63 26.88 13.33
CA ALA A 143 4.32 25.73 13.88
C ALA A 143 4.80 24.78 12.77
N VAL A 144 5.81 23.98 13.09
CA VAL A 144 6.24 22.84 12.28
C VAL A 144 6.19 21.59 13.15
N PHE A 145 5.54 20.56 12.62
CA PHE A 145 5.41 19.26 13.24
C PHE A 145 6.36 18.29 12.56
N ILE A 146 7.21 17.62 13.34
CA ILE A 146 8.04 16.52 12.87
C ILE A 146 7.33 15.22 13.25
N LEU A 147 7.07 14.38 12.26
CA LEU A 147 6.36 13.12 12.41
C LEU A 147 7.34 11.97 12.19
N SER A 148 7.68 11.28 13.28
CA SER A 148 8.33 9.96 13.22
C SER A 148 7.33 8.92 12.77
N MET A 149 7.62 8.28 11.64
CA MET A 149 6.80 7.23 11.06
C MET A 149 7.39 5.89 11.46
N THR A 150 6.56 4.92 11.82
CA THR A 150 7.05 3.58 12.15
C THR A 150 7.01 2.68 10.92
N PRO A 151 7.98 1.77 10.75
CA PRO A 151 7.96 0.79 9.68
C PRO A 151 6.70 -0.06 9.76
N MET A 152 6.05 -0.24 8.61
CA MET A 152 5.00 -1.25 8.53
C MET A 152 5.65 -2.61 8.80
N PRO A 153 5.11 -3.44 9.71
CA PRO A 153 5.57 -4.81 9.81
C PRO A 153 5.26 -5.48 8.48
N ALA A 154 6.29 -5.86 7.73
CA ALA A 154 6.11 -6.72 6.57
C ALA A 154 5.33 -7.95 7.05
N VAL A 155 4.07 -8.08 6.61
CA VAL A 155 3.27 -9.28 6.90
C VAL A 155 3.81 -10.37 6.00
N ASP A 156 4.88 -10.99 6.46
CA ASP A 156 5.50 -12.12 5.79
C ASP A 156 4.62 -13.35 5.99
N VAL A 157 3.67 -13.55 5.09
CA VAL A 157 2.91 -14.80 5.01
C VAL A 157 3.84 -15.86 4.42
N ARG A 158 4.75 -16.36 5.25
CA ARG A 158 5.51 -17.57 4.92
C ARG A 158 4.59 -18.76 5.08
N PHE A 159 4.16 -19.31 3.95
CA PHE A 159 3.84 -20.73 3.92
C PHE A 159 5.14 -21.46 4.27
N LYS A 160 5.25 -21.96 5.51
CA LYS A 160 6.25 -22.97 5.81
C LYS A 160 6.00 -24.09 4.79
N GLN A 161 7.04 -24.47 4.06
CA GLN A 161 6.97 -25.62 3.17
C GLN A 161 6.24 -26.76 3.88
N ASP A 162 5.36 -27.40 3.12
CA ASP A 162 4.47 -28.51 3.52
C ASP A 162 3.17 -28.08 4.21
N VAL A 163 2.37 -27.24 3.54
CA VAL A 163 0.92 -27.24 3.78
C VAL A 163 0.36 -28.49 3.08
N VAL A 164 0.28 -29.61 3.81
CA VAL A 164 -0.48 -30.78 3.38
C VAL A 164 -1.97 -30.41 3.48
N VAL A 165 -2.59 -30.14 2.34
CA VAL A 165 -4.04 -30.02 2.25
C VAL A 165 -4.58 -31.43 2.04
N GLU A 166 -5.04 -32.09 3.11
CA GLU A 166 -5.79 -33.33 2.98
C GLU A 166 -7.18 -33.01 2.40
N LEU A 167 -7.34 -33.25 1.10
CA LEU A 167 -8.62 -33.23 0.42
C LEU A 167 -9.32 -34.58 0.61
N SER A 168 -10.16 -34.70 1.64
CA SER A 168 -11.02 -35.87 1.80
C SER A 168 -12.17 -35.81 0.80
N ILE A 169 -12.22 -36.74 -0.15
CA ILE A 169 -13.39 -36.95 -1.01
C ILE A 169 -14.38 -37.81 -0.21
N ASN A 170 -15.55 -37.26 0.14
CA ASN A 170 -16.63 -38.03 0.74
C ASN A 170 -17.23 -38.97 -0.31
N THR A 171 -16.68 -40.18 -0.43
CA THR A 171 -17.26 -41.25 -1.23
C THR A 171 -18.24 -42.06 -0.40
N GLU A 172 -19.36 -41.44 0.01
CA GLU A 172 -20.50 -42.24 0.46
C GLU A 172 -21.00 -43.10 -0.72
N GLY A 173 -20.53 -44.36 -0.79
CA GLY A 173 -20.99 -45.37 -1.74
C GLY A 173 -20.11 -45.65 -2.96
N ALA A 174 -18.91 -45.07 -3.11
CA ALA A 174 -18.03 -45.42 -4.24
C ALA A 174 -17.15 -46.65 -3.91
N THR A 175 -17.44 -47.79 -4.52
CA THR A 175 -16.68 -49.06 -4.39
C THR A 175 -15.67 -49.24 -5.53
N GLY A 176 -14.87 -48.21 -5.82
CA GLY A 176 -13.91 -48.21 -6.93
C GLY A 176 -12.48 -47.85 -6.51
N ARG A 177 -11.50 -48.60 -7.03
CA ARG A 177 -10.07 -48.27 -6.93
C ARG A 177 -9.74 -47.14 -7.92
N LEU A 178 -9.13 -46.05 -7.43
CA LEU A 178 -8.65 -44.96 -8.28
C LEU A 178 -7.33 -45.38 -8.94
N ALA A 179 -7.42 -45.95 -10.14
CA ALA A 179 -6.23 -46.24 -10.95
C ALA A 179 -5.70 -44.93 -11.57
N ALA A 180 -4.39 -44.72 -11.48
CA ALA A 180 -3.71 -43.66 -12.22
C ALA A 180 -4.05 -43.78 -13.71
N GLY A 181 -4.67 -42.74 -14.28
CA GLY A 181 -4.92 -42.65 -15.72
C GLY A 181 -6.38 -42.67 -16.19
N THR A 182 -7.39 -42.66 -15.32
CA THR A 182 -8.79 -42.53 -15.77
C THR A 182 -9.40 -41.20 -15.32
N VAL A 183 -8.82 -40.10 -15.78
CA VAL A 183 -9.52 -38.82 -15.80
C VAL A 183 -10.52 -38.91 -16.95
N ALA A 184 -11.81 -39.03 -16.62
CA ALA A 184 -12.86 -39.00 -17.63
C ALA A 184 -12.79 -37.67 -18.39
N GLY A 185 -13.00 -37.70 -19.71
CA GLY A 185 -12.91 -36.51 -20.56
C GLY A 185 -13.78 -35.37 -20.04
N GLY A 186 -13.14 -34.37 -19.44
CA GLY A 186 -13.79 -33.24 -18.77
C GLY A 186 -12.88 -32.50 -17.79
N ASP A 187 -11.89 -33.17 -17.19
CA ASP A 187 -11.13 -32.58 -16.09
C ASP A 187 -9.76 -32.02 -16.55
N ASN A 188 -9.47 -30.78 -16.18
CA ASN A 188 -8.24 -30.03 -16.51
C ASN A 188 -7.00 -30.51 -15.70
N LEU A 189 -6.85 -31.81 -15.48
CA LEU A 189 -5.73 -32.40 -14.71
C LEU A 189 -4.57 -32.87 -15.59
N GLY A 190 -4.70 -32.77 -16.93
CA GLY A 190 -3.77 -33.34 -17.90
C GLY A 190 -2.33 -32.79 -17.94
N ALA A 191 -2.00 -31.77 -17.13
CA ALA A 191 -0.64 -31.20 -17.09
C ALA A 191 0.11 -31.46 -15.77
N TRP A 192 -0.54 -32.02 -14.75
CA TRP A 192 0.05 -32.18 -13.40
C TRP A 192 0.28 -33.64 -12.99
N ALA A 193 -0.21 -34.58 -13.81
CA ALA A 193 -0.17 -36.02 -13.54
C ALA A 193 1.23 -36.66 -13.66
N GLU A 194 2.25 -35.94 -14.16
CA GLU A 194 3.61 -36.49 -14.28
C GLU A 194 4.38 -36.55 -12.95
N SER A 195 3.87 -35.95 -11.86
CA SER A 195 4.59 -35.86 -10.59
C SER A 195 4.16 -36.87 -9.51
N VAL A 196 3.08 -37.62 -9.73
CA VAL A 196 2.61 -38.59 -8.73
C VAL A 196 3.23 -39.95 -9.07
N GLY A 197 4.37 -40.25 -8.43
CA GLY A 197 4.92 -41.61 -8.39
C GLY A 197 3.88 -42.59 -7.85
N SER A 198 3.99 -43.88 -8.19
CA SER A 198 2.96 -44.88 -7.87
C SER A 198 2.54 -44.81 -6.40
N ILE A 199 1.23 -44.83 -6.19
CA ILE A 199 0.62 -44.99 -4.86
C ILE A 199 0.56 -46.50 -4.58
N ASP A 200 1.74 -47.11 -4.49
CA ASP A 200 1.84 -48.51 -4.09
C ASP A 200 1.91 -48.52 -2.56
N ASP A 201 0.80 -48.92 -1.95
CA ASP A 201 0.52 -49.06 -0.52
C ASP A 201 0.11 -47.76 0.23
N VAL A 202 -1.21 -47.59 0.43
CA VAL A 202 -1.80 -46.42 1.11
C VAL A 202 -2.27 -46.74 2.53
N ASP A 203 -2.39 -48.02 2.92
CA ASP A 203 -2.80 -48.42 4.28
C ASP A 203 -1.69 -49.12 5.09
N GLY A 204 -0.51 -49.32 4.50
CA GLY A 204 0.72 -49.74 5.17
C GLY A 204 0.80 -51.23 5.45
N ASP A 205 0.13 -52.07 4.65
CA ASP A 205 0.12 -53.54 4.82
C ASP A 205 1.10 -54.29 3.90
N GLY A 206 1.76 -53.57 2.99
CA GLY A 206 2.82 -54.11 2.14
C GLY A 206 2.36 -54.96 0.96
N VAL A 207 1.12 -54.79 0.45
CA VAL A 207 0.59 -55.48 -0.75
C VAL A 207 -0.01 -54.54 -1.79
#